data_AF-T0MBL5-F1
#
_entry.id   AF-T0MBL5-F1
#
_cell.length_a   1.000
_cell.length_b   1.000
_cell.length_c   1.000
_cell.angle_alpha   90.00
_cell.angle_beta   90.00
_cell.angle_gamma   90.00
#
_symmetry.space_group_name_H-M   'P 1'
#
loop_
_entity.id
_entity.type
_entity.pdbx_description
1 polymer ?
#
loop_
_entity_poly.entity_id
_entity_poly.type
_entity_poly.pdbx_seq_one_letter_code
_entity_poly.pdbx_strand_id
1 'polypeptide(L)'
;MNNMAIIIGSCTDITYRQVNYIRNNLISPVNSSTGHFNIQLFDLTGNNFAVITKKDFILSLKEYSVLVLSGGETAYTVLDNADFGYLESGPHILPLISTGIIYGGILDGKKYIIKGGSIGDESIYKKIIEYADINMR
;
A
#
# COMPACT_ATOMS: atom_id res chain seq x y z
N MET A 1 -1.79 -15.86 7.37
CA MET A 1 -0.73 -15.02 6.76
C MET A 1 -1.41 -13.81 6.15
N ASN A 2 -0.93 -12.60 6.45
CA ASN A 2 -1.52 -11.40 5.89
C ASN A 2 -1.02 -11.22 4.46
N ASN A 3 -1.95 -11.23 3.50
CA ASN A 3 -1.65 -10.81 2.14
C ASN A 3 -1.69 -9.29 2.10
N MET A 4 -0.62 -8.66 1.63
CA MET A 4 -0.50 -7.21 1.57
C MET A 4 -0.41 -6.73 0.12
N ALA A 5 -1.18 -5.71 -0.25
CA ALA A 5 -0.97 -5.00 -1.50
C ALA A 5 -0.28 -3.66 -1.20
N ILE A 6 0.80 -3.36 -1.92
CA ILE A 6 1.52 -2.09 -1.84
C ILE A 6 1.29 -1.36 -3.17
N ILE A 7 0.44 -0.35 -3.15
CA ILE A 7 0.01 0.45 -4.30
C ILE A 7 0.71 1.80 -4.25
N ILE A 8 1.50 2.11 -5.27
CA ILE A 8 2.36 3.30 -5.30
C ILE A 8 2.09 4.08 -6.58
N GLY A 9 1.56 5.30 -6.49
CA GLY A 9 1.28 6.12 -7.69
C GLY A 9 2.36 7.14 -8.06
N SER A 10 3.36 7.36 -7.21
CA SER A 10 4.43 8.32 -7.48
C SER A 10 5.69 7.63 -7.99
N CYS A 11 6.06 7.82 -9.26
CA CYS A 11 7.28 7.28 -9.86
C CYS A 11 8.46 8.26 -9.78
N THR A 12 8.86 8.63 -8.56
CA THR A 12 10.04 9.50 -8.33
C THR A 12 11.30 8.67 -8.06
N ASP A 13 12.49 9.27 -8.20
CA ASP A 13 13.76 8.62 -7.85
C ASP A 13 13.79 8.10 -6.40
N ILE A 14 13.14 8.82 -5.48
CA ILE A 14 13.01 8.38 -4.08
C ILE A 14 12.18 7.10 -4.03
N THR A 15 11.03 7.08 -4.70
CA THR A 15 10.16 5.90 -4.75
C THR A 15 10.88 4.70 -5.34
N TYR A 16 11.60 4.89 -6.46
CA TYR A 16 12.33 3.80 -7.10
C TYR A 16 13.41 3.22 -6.20
N ARG A 17 14.14 4.06 -5.46
CA ARG A 17 15.12 3.59 -4.46
C ARG A 17 14.44 2.82 -3.33
N GLN A 18 13.31 3.31 -2.82
CA GLN A 18 12.54 2.61 -1.78
C GLN A 18 12.03 1.24 -2.24
N VAL A 19 11.53 1.13 -3.48
CA VAL A 19 11.06 -0.13 -4.06
C VAL A 19 12.22 -1.08 -4.36
N ASN A 20 13.33 -0.58 -4.91
CA ASN A 20 14.52 -1.38 -5.16
C ASN A 20 15.12 -1.91 -3.86
N TYR A 21 15.10 -1.11 -2.79
CA TYR A 21 15.54 -1.53 -1.48
C TYR A 21 14.76 -2.77 -1.00
N ILE A 22 13.42 -2.75 -1.03
CA ILE A 22 12.65 -3.93 -0.60
C ILE A 22 12.80 -5.13 -1.54
N ARG A 23 12.91 -4.91 -2.85
CA ARG A 23 13.19 -6.00 -3.80
C ARG A 23 14.52 -6.69 -3.50
N ASN A 24 15.55 -5.91 -3.20
CA ASN A 24 16.89 -6.45 -2.94
C ASN A 24 17.07 -7.04 -1.53
N ASN A 25 16.29 -6.58 -0.55
CA ASN A 25 16.48 -6.96 0.86
C ASN A 25 15.41 -7.90 1.43
N LEU A 26 14.25 -8.01 0.78
CA LEU A 26 13.15 -8.88 1.24
C LEU A 26 12.77 -9.95 0.20
N ILE A 27 13.07 -9.73 -1.09
CA ILE A 27 12.84 -10.68 -2.18
C ILE A 27 14.17 -11.34 -2.58
N SER A 28 14.85 -11.97 -1.61
CA SER A 28 15.96 -12.89 -1.94
C SER A 28 15.37 -14.28 -2.26
N PRO A 29 15.85 -15.01 -3.28
CA PRO A 29 15.25 -16.26 -3.76
C PRO A 29 15.42 -17.46 -2.83
N VAL A 30 15.94 -17.26 -1.61
CA VAL A 30 16.32 -18.32 -0.69
C VAL A 30 15.79 -17.97 0.70
N ASN A 31 14.65 -18.56 1.06
CA ASN A 31 14.12 -18.64 2.42
C ASN A 31 13.61 -17.33 3.07
N SER A 32 12.52 -16.76 2.57
CA SER A 32 11.73 -15.84 3.39
C SER A 32 10.27 -16.29 3.47
N SER A 33 9.92 -16.86 4.62
CA SER A 33 8.57 -17.07 5.12
C SER A 33 7.85 -15.75 5.50
N THR A 34 8.35 -14.62 4.99
CA THR A 34 7.76 -13.28 5.13
C THR A 34 6.62 -13.16 4.13
N GLY A 35 5.47 -12.63 4.57
CA GLY A 35 4.17 -12.76 3.91
C GLY A 35 4.12 -12.42 2.42
N HIS A 36 3.09 -12.94 1.74
CA HIS A 36 2.82 -12.63 0.34
C HIS A 36 2.41 -11.16 0.20
N PHE A 37 3.38 -10.29 -0.09
CA PHE A 37 3.10 -8.91 -0.49
C PHE A 37 3.25 -8.74 -2.00
N ASN A 38 2.37 -7.95 -2.59
CA ASN A 38 2.40 -7.60 -4.01
C ASN A 38 2.66 -6.09 -4.16
N ILE A 39 3.70 -5.72 -4.90
CA ILE A 39 4.04 -4.31 -5.15
C ILE A 39 3.56 -3.92 -6.54
N GLN A 40 2.71 -2.91 -6.60
CA GLN A 40 2.18 -2.35 -7.84
C GLN A 40 2.56 -0.88 -7.94
N LEU A 41 3.36 -0.57 -8.97
CA LEU A 41 3.72 0.81 -9.30
C LEU A 41 2.86 1.32 -10.44
N PHE A 42 2.25 2.47 -10.21
CA PHE A 42 1.50 3.25 -11.18
C PHE A 42 2.20 4.58 -11.36
N ASP A 43 2.33 5.02 -12.61
CA ASP A 43 2.81 6.35 -12.90
C ASP A 43 1.61 7.28 -13.06
N LEU A 44 1.43 8.20 -12.09
CA LEU A 44 0.42 9.27 -12.13
C LEU A 44 0.49 10.14 -13.40
N THR A 45 1.66 10.23 -14.04
CA THR A 45 1.89 11.07 -15.22
C THR A 45 1.78 10.32 -16.55
N GLY A 46 1.60 9.00 -16.50
CA GLY A 46 1.51 8.12 -17.66
C GLY A 46 0.15 7.43 -17.83
N ASN A 47 0.03 6.62 -18.88
CA ASN A 47 -1.20 5.86 -19.20
C ASN A 47 -1.57 4.77 -18.17
N ASN A 48 -0.72 4.50 -17.18
CA ASN A 48 -0.92 3.42 -16.22
C ASN A 48 -1.85 3.78 -15.05
N PHE A 49 -2.10 5.06 -14.78
CA PHE A 49 -3.01 5.46 -13.68
C PHE A 49 -4.47 5.08 -13.96
N ALA A 50 -4.87 5.00 -15.24
CA ALA A 50 -6.20 4.54 -15.63
C ALA A 50 -6.49 3.07 -15.23
N VAL A 51 -5.50 2.31 -14.76
CA VAL A 51 -5.71 0.97 -14.21
C VAL A 51 -6.33 1.06 -12.81
N ILE A 52 -5.92 2.02 -11.98
CA ILE A 52 -6.40 2.09 -10.60
C ILE A 52 -7.85 2.59 -10.49
N THR A 53 -8.37 3.18 -11.56
CA THR A 53 -9.77 3.59 -11.70
C THR A 53 -10.66 2.46 -12.23
N LYS A 54 -10.11 1.30 -12.58
CA LYS A 54 -10.90 0.16 -13.06
C LYS A 54 -11.49 -0.60 -11.90
N LYS A 55 -12.80 -0.89 -12.00
CA LYS A 55 -13.52 -1.72 -11.04
C LYS A 55 -12.86 -3.09 -10.81
N ASP A 56 -12.35 -3.73 -11.85
CA ASP A 56 -11.67 -5.03 -11.75
C ASP A 56 -10.41 -4.96 -10.89
N PHE A 57 -9.67 -3.85 -10.99
CA PHE A 57 -8.50 -3.62 -10.14
C PHE A 57 -8.94 -3.49 -8.68
N ILE A 58 -9.95 -2.66 -8.38
CA ILE A 58 -10.47 -2.50 -7.02
C ILE A 58 -11.00 -3.83 -6.45
N LEU A 59 -11.70 -4.63 -7.27
CA LEU A 59 -12.16 -5.97 -6.88
C LEU A 59 -10.99 -6.91 -6.57
N SER A 60 -9.88 -6.83 -7.31
CA SER A 60 -8.69 -7.64 -7.02
C SER A 60 -8.07 -7.32 -5.65
N LEU A 61 -8.22 -6.09 -5.15
CA LEU A 61 -7.72 -5.70 -3.83
C LEU A 61 -8.46 -6.42 -2.68
N LYS A 62 -9.60 -7.07 -2.96
CA LYS A 62 -10.34 -7.89 -1.99
C LYS A 62 -9.52 -9.07 -1.45
N GLU A 63 -8.56 -9.58 -2.21
CA GLU A 63 -7.72 -10.72 -1.84
C GLU A 63 -6.68 -10.38 -0.76
N TYR A 64 -6.47 -9.09 -0.49
CA TYR A 64 -5.45 -8.61 0.45
C TYR A 64 -6.07 -8.16 1.77
N SER A 65 -5.51 -8.60 2.88
CA SER A 65 -5.92 -8.18 4.24
C SER A 65 -5.48 -6.75 4.58
N VAL A 66 -4.36 -6.31 4.01
CA VAL A 66 -3.75 -5.00 4.29
C VAL A 66 -3.45 -4.29 2.97
N LEU A 67 -3.84 -3.02 2.89
CA LEU A 67 -3.57 -2.15 1.75
C LEU A 67 -2.60 -1.05 2.16
N VAL A 68 -1.42 -1.01 1.55
CA VAL A 68 -0.46 0.09 1.68
C VAL A 68 -0.63 0.99 0.47
N LEU A 69 -1.06 2.23 0.69
CA LEU A 69 -1.33 3.24 -0.34
C LEU A 69 -0.29 4.35 -0.21
N SER A 70 0.53 4.54 -1.25
CA SER A 70 1.57 5.57 -1.27
C SER A 70 1.23 6.68 -2.26
N GLY A 71 1.02 7.88 -1.73
CA GLY A 71 0.55 9.06 -2.46
C GLY A 71 -0.87 9.44 -2.05
N GLY A 72 -1.12 10.74 -1.83
CA GLY A 72 -2.45 11.23 -1.46
C GLY A 72 -3.48 10.97 -2.55
N GLU A 73 -3.13 11.32 -3.80
CA GLU A 73 -3.98 11.06 -4.96
C GLU A 73 -4.25 9.56 -5.13
N THR A 74 -3.22 8.73 -5.07
CA THR A 74 -3.37 7.27 -5.17
C THR A 74 -4.28 6.70 -4.09
N ALA A 75 -4.10 7.13 -2.84
CA ALA A 75 -4.94 6.67 -1.74
C ALA A 75 -6.39 7.10 -1.96
N TYR A 76 -6.61 8.37 -2.31
CA TYR A 76 -7.95 8.89 -2.56
C TYR A 76 -8.62 8.17 -3.74
N THR A 77 -7.97 8.06 -4.90
CA THR A 77 -8.54 7.40 -6.08
C THR A 77 -8.93 5.95 -5.79
N VAL A 78 -8.07 5.17 -5.11
CA VAL A 78 -8.38 3.78 -4.78
C VAL A 78 -9.59 3.68 -3.83
N LEU A 79 -9.63 4.53 -2.80
CA LEU A 79 -10.70 4.52 -1.81
C LEU A 79 -12.03 5.01 -2.41
N ASP A 80 -11.99 6.10 -3.18
CA ASP A 80 -13.14 6.69 -3.87
C ASP A 80 -13.75 5.72 -4.87
N ASN A 81 -12.93 5.06 -5.71
CA ASN A 81 -13.40 4.01 -6.63
C ASN A 81 -13.86 2.72 -5.91
N ALA A 82 -13.53 2.57 -4.63
CA ALA A 82 -14.06 1.52 -3.78
C ALA A 82 -15.36 1.92 -3.09
N ASP A 83 -15.91 3.12 -3.30
CA ASP A 83 -17.08 3.67 -2.62
C ASP A 83 -16.93 3.64 -1.09
N PHE A 84 -15.73 3.94 -0.57
CA PHE A 84 -15.52 3.99 0.87
C PHE A 84 -16.38 5.07 1.53
N GLY A 85 -16.86 4.81 2.75
CA GLY A 85 -17.60 5.79 3.54
C GLY A 85 -16.66 6.65 4.39
N TYR A 86 -15.82 6.01 5.20
CA TYR A 86 -14.85 6.72 6.06
C TYR A 86 -13.69 5.82 6.46
N LEU A 87 -12.66 6.43 7.04
CA LEU A 87 -11.50 5.76 7.61
C LEU A 87 -11.51 5.90 9.13
N GLU A 88 -11.48 4.79 9.84
CA GLU A 88 -11.18 4.78 11.27
C GLU A 88 -9.67 4.84 11.45
N SER A 89 -9.18 5.90 12.09
CA SER A 89 -7.74 6.08 12.31
C SER A 89 -7.23 5.16 13.41
N GLY A 90 -6.13 4.47 13.12
CA GLY A 90 -5.37 3.66 14.05
C GLY A 90 -4.06 4.33 14.50
N PRO A 91 -3.21 3.59 15.23
CA PRO A 91 -1.91 4.08 15.65
C PRO A 91 -1.00 4.43 14.47
N HIS A 92 -0.19 5.47 14.63
CA HIS A 92 0.80 5.86 13.63
C HIS A 92 2.02 4.94 13.69
N ILE A 93 2.54 4.55 12.51
CA ILE A 93 3.80 3.80 12.41
C ILE A 93 4.97 4.76 12.63
N LEU A 94 4.93 5.88 11.91
CA LEU A 94 5.94 6.94 11.84
C LEU A 94 5.23 8.27 11.52
N PRO A 95 5.89 9.43 11.71
CA PRO A 95 5.34 10.70 11.26
C PRO A 95 4.90 10.64 9.79
N LEU A 96 3.71 11.16 9.49
CA LEU A 96 3.13 11.22 8.14
C LEU A 96 2.81 9.85 7.52
N ILE A 97 2.68 8.81 8.36
CA ILE A 97 2.18 7.48 7.97
C ILE A 97 1.01 7.12 8.89
N SER A 98 -0.19 7.09 8.32
CA SER A 98 -1.41 6.74 9.03
C SER A 98 -1.79 5.28 8.81
N THR A 99 -2.37 4.64 9.81
CA THR A 99 -2.98 3.31 9.68
C THR A 99 -4.43 3.36 10.10
N GLY A 100 -5.18 2.29 9.84
CA GLY A 100 -6.57 2.20 10.30
C GLY A 100 -7.38 1.12 9.60
N ILE A 101 -8.71 1.29 9.64
CA ILE A 101 -9.69 0.40 9.02
C ILE A 101 -10.55 1.20 8.04
N ILE A 102 -10.82 0.63 6.87
CA ILE A 102 -11.72 1.16 5.85
C ILE A 102 -13.14 0.72 6.19
N TYR A 103 -14.09 1.66 6.20
CA TYR A 103 -15.53 1.36 6.34
C TYR A 103 -16.31 1.82 5.12
N GLY A 104 -17.21 0.96 4.65
CA GLY A 104 -18.04 1.15 3.47
C GLY A 104 -17.43 0.63 2.18
N GLY A 105 -18.30 0.36 1.21
CA GLY A 105 -17.90 0.03 -0.15
C GLY A 105 -17.28 -1.35 -0.34
N ILE A 106 -16.47 -1.49 -1.38
CA ILE A 106 -15.87 -2.75 -1.85
C ILE A 106 -14.77 -3.26 -0.89
N LEU A 107 -14.11 -2.33 -0.21
CA LEU A 107 -12.94 -2.58 0.65
C LEU A 107 -13.28 -2.51 2.15
N ASP A 108 -14.56 -2.59 2.51
CA ASP A 108 -15.04 -2.58 3.88
C ASP A 108 -14.33 -3.62 4.77
N GLY A 109 -13.95 -3.21 5.98
CA GLY A 109 -13.24 -4.01 6.97
C GLY A 109 -11.75 -4.22 6.71
N LYS A 110 -11.20 -3.71 5.60
CA LYS A 110 -9.76 -3.84 5.31
C LYS A 110 -8.92 -2.89 6.14
N LYS A 111 -7.73 -3.37 6.49
CA LYS A 111 -6.70 -2.53 7.13
C LYS A 111 -5.98 -1.70 6.08
N TYR A 112 -5.75 -0.42 6.38
CA TYR A 112 -4.99 0.47 5.51
C TYR A 112 -3.72 0.99 6.18
N ILE A 113 -2.74 1.32 5.35
CA ILE A 113 -1.57 2.13 5.68
C ILE A 113 -1.42 3.17 4.57
N ILE A 114 -1.52 4.46 4.90
CA ILE A 114 -1.34 5.55 3.93
C ILE A 114 -0.04 6.28 4.23
N LYS A 115 0.80 6.41 3.20
CA LYS A 115 2.09 7.12 3.23
C LYS A 115 2.06 8.25 2.21
N GLY A 116 2.58 9.43 2.55
CA GLY A 116 2.85 10.46 1.53
C GLY A 116 3.88 9.97 0.50
N GLY A 117 3.74 10.33 -0.78
CA GLY A 117 4.50 9.74 -1.90
C GLY A 117 6.02 9.72 -1.68
N SER A 118 6.60 10.86 -1.26
CA SER A 118 8.05 11.02 -1.04
C SER A 118 8.48 10.88 0.42
N ILE A 119 7.60 10.42 1.31
CA ILE A 119 7.92 10.29 2.74
C ILE A 119 8.81 9.07 3.00
N GLY A 120 9.79 9.26 3.90
CA GLY A 120 10.65 8.22 4.46
C GLY A 120 11.98 8.01 3.73
N ASP A 121 12.87 7.26 4.37
CA ASP A 121 14.12 6.79 3.78
C ASP A 121 13.91 5.58 2.86
N GLU A 122 14.99 5.04 2.28
CA GLU A 122 14.95 3.88 1.38
C GLU A 122 14.36 2.62 2.04
N SER A 123 14.46 2.51 3.36
CA SER A 123 13.97 1.36 4.13
C SER A 123 12.50 1.47 4.53
N ILE A 124 11.79 2.53 4.14
CA ILE A 124 10.47 2.85 4.69
C ILE A 124 9.44 1.73 4.47
N TYR A 125 9.39 1.11 3.29
CA TYR A 125 8.46 0.03 3.04
C TYR A 125 8.80 -1.24 3.82
N LYS A 126 10.09 -1.50 4.10
CA LYS A 126 10.49 -2.59 5.00
C LYS A 126 9.92 -2.37 6.40
N LYS A 127 10.07 -1.16 6.95
CA LYS A 127 9.49 -0.78 8.25
C LYS A 127 7.97 -0.94 8.28
N ILE A 128 7.28 -0.55 7.20
CA ILE A 128 5.83 -0.71 7.05
C ILE A 128 5.43 -2.20 7.04
N ILE A 129 6.13 -3.03 6.29
CA ILE A 129 5.87 -4.48 6.20
C ILE A 129 6.07 -5.13 7.56
N GLU A 130 7.19 -4.86 8.22
CA GLU A 130 7.50 -5.39 9.56
C GLU A 130 6.45 -4.97 10.60
N TYR A 131 6.01 -3.71 10.55
CA TYR A 131 4.93 -3.23 11.41
C TYR A 131 3.62 -3.99 11.18
N ALA A 132 3.22 -4.17 9.93
CA ALA A 132 1.96 -4.82 9.57
C ALA A 132 1.96 -6.31 9.96
N ASP A 133 3.09 -6.99 9.80
CA ASP A 133 3.23 -8.42 10.17
C ASP A 133 3.07 -8.67 11.68
N ILE A 134 3.41 -7.67 12.50
CA ILE A 134 3.30 -7.74 13.97
C ILE A 134 1.91 -7.28 14.43
N ASN A 135 1.45 -6.12 13.95
CA ASN A 135 0.33 -5.39 14.56
C ASN A 135 -0.99 -5.51 13.80
N MET A 136 -0.96 -5.96 12.54
CA MET A 136 -2.13 -5.97 11.67
C MET A 136 -2.61 -7.39 11.35
N ARG A 137 -2.28 -8.39 12.17
CA ARG A 137 -2.86 -9.74 12.12
C ARG A 137 -4.35 -9.76 12.41
#